data_AF-A0A7R8Z6J1-F1
#
_entry.id   AF-A0A7R8Z6J1-F1
#
_cell.length_a   1.000
_cell.length_b   1.000
_cell.length_c   1.000
_cell.angle_alpha   90.00
_cell.angle_beta   90.00
_cell.angle_gamma   90.00
#
_symmetry.space_group_name_H-M   'P 1'
#
loop_
_entity.id
_entity.type
_entity.pdbx_description
1 polymer ?
#
loop_
_entity_poly.entity_id
_entity_poly.type
_entity_poly.pdbx_seq_one_letter_code
_entity_poly.pdbx_strand_id
1 'polypeptide(L)'
;MNEPGIELFAFHGNVNKPMEGLEGGHMSKDIIKAKNGRWVFEDLRVRLKVGDIIYFWLYVQVDGLGYRRDDQKFTVKELVGEGPQPDPTPVKPVTPEPTLPATCGSTLTTVNGGPTCQGQLIFEDNFDGLDISKWQYDARIAGSPNNEFVAYTKSPENCYTQNGILRVKPSLLADTKDITKDSLVLDGCTGLPDSAECTKKAIAWDILPPVLSSRLQSKQTFSFCYGKVEVRAKLPAGDWIYPELWLTPKDNWYGRDYTSGQIRLAMSRGNKDIILKEGGPDLGSKRLEAGCVLGLGQQVHKEVYEWNRQGAAWCDNFHVYTLVWTPEDMTFSVDGQQFAHISPPNTGFASLSDFSSVRDNPWLKGSNIAPFDKEFYLSLGLGVGGIGDFPDNCATSLPSGGFHPKPWKNTGAKVGPIARIF
;
A
#
# COMPACT_ATOMS: atom_id res chain seq x y z
N MET A 1 16.06 -27.31 4.73
CA MET A 1 16.03 -27.87 6.11
C MET A 1 14.93 -28.93 6.16
N ASN A 2 15.07 -30.01 6.94
CA ASN A 2 14.06 -31.07 7.07
C ASN A 2 13.91 -31.41 8.57
N GLU A 3 13.08 -30.65 9.27
CA GLU A 3 12.69 -30.92 10.66
C GLU A 3 11.16 -31.05 10.71
N PRO A 4 10.61 -32.05 11.41
CA PRO A 4 9.17 -32.16 11.68
C PRO A 4 8.67 -30.94 12.48
N GLY A 5 7.44 -30.49 12.22
CA GLY A 5 6.80 -29.40 12.98
C GLY A 5 7.07 -27.98 12.48
N ILE A 6 7.87 -27.80 11.41
CA ILE A 6 8.02 -26.47 10.79
C ILE A 6 6.68 -26.06 10.14
N GLU A 7 6.21 -24.86 10.46
CA GLU A 7 4.98 -24.25 9.94
C GLU A 7 5.27 -23.10 8.97
N LEU A 8 6.40 -22.42 9.16
CA LEU A 8 6.83 -21.30 8.33
C LEU A 8 8.35 -21.28 8.20
N PHE A 9 8.84 -20.95 7.00
CA PHE A 9 10.23 -20.65 6.72
C PHE A 9 10.30 -19.36 5.90
N ALA A 10 10.94 -18.33 6.44
CA ALA A 10 11.21 -17.09 5.71
C ALA A 10 12.69 -16.99 5.35
N PHE A 11 12.93 -16.62 4.10
CA PHE A 11 14.25 -16.23 3.61
C PHE A 11 14.21 -14.75 3.23
N HIS A 12 15.18 -13.98 3.70
CA HIS A 12 15.35 -12.56 3.37
C HIS A 12 16.81 -12.29 3.09
N GLY A 13 17.14 -11.73 1.93
CA GLY A 13 18.53 -11.53 1.55
C GLY A 13 18.78 -10.55 0.41
N ASN A 14 20.05 -10.19 0.27
CA ASN A 14 20.59 -9.38 -0.79
C ASN A 14 21.87 -10.00 -1.36
N VAL A 15 22.02 -10.02 -2.68
CA VAL A 15 23.29 -10.24 -3.37
C VAL A 15 24.17 -9.00 -3.31
N ASN A 16 25.43 -9.18 -2.89
CA ASN A 16 26.52 -8.19 -2.83
C ASN A 16 26.24 -6.91 -2.03
N LYS A 17 25.19 -6.90 -1.20
CA LYS A 17 24.85 -5.79 -0.29
C LYS A 17 24.58 -6.35 1.11
N PRO A 18 25.28 -5.88 2.15
CA PRO A 18 25.00 -6.24 3.54
C PRO A 18 23.53 -5.98 3.93
N MET A 19 23.01 -6.81 4.84
CA MET A 19 21.68 -6.61 5.42
C MET A 19 21.77 -5.57 6.54
N GLU A 20 20.82 -4.64 6.58
CA GLU A 20 20.63 -3.72 7.71
C GLU A 20 19.50 -4.22 8.62
N GLY A 21 19.88 -4.91 9.70
CA GLY A 21 18.93 -5.51 10.63
C GLY A 21 18.04 -6.55 9.94
N LEU A 22 16.73 -6.43 10.15
CA LEU A 22 15.72 -7.34 9.59
C LEU A 22 15.06 -6.78 8.33
N GLU A 23 15.81 -6.04 7.52
CA GLU A 23 15.29 -5.60 6.23
C GLU A 23 14.90 -6.81 5.36
N GLY A 24 13.86 -6.65 4.53
CA GLY A 24 13.36 -7.77 3.72
C GLY A 24 14.37 -8.25 2.67
N GLY A 25 15.23 -7.35 2.18
CA GLY A 25 16.12 -7.65 1.05
C GLY A 25 15.38 -7.85 -0.27
N HIS A 26 16.10 -7.82 -1.39
CA HIS A 26 15.52 -8.03 -2.72
C HIS A 26 15.17 -9.50 -3.01
N MET A 27 15.71 -10.43 -2.23
CA MET A 27 15.32 -11.84 -2.20
C MET A 27 14.53 -12.09 -0.92
N SER A 28 13.20 -11.95 -0.95
CA SER A 28 12.35 -12.23 0.21
C SER A 28 11.15 -13.08 -0.10
N LYS A 29 10.88 -14.06 0.78
CA LYS A 29 9.63 -14.84 0.73
C LYS A 29 9.38 -15.61 2.02
N ASP A 30 8.12 -15.61 2.42
CA ASP A 30 7.59 -16.54 3.42
C ASP A 30 7.09 -17.80 2.72
N ILE A 31 7.62 -18.93 3.14
CA ILE A 31 7.27 -20.26 2.65
C ILE A 31 6.50 -20.93 3.78
N ILE A 32 5.25 -21.32 3.49
CA ILE A 32 4.34 -21.97 4.47
C ILE A 32 4.11 -23.45 4.16
N LYS A 33 4.79 -24.00 3.15
CA LYS A 33 4.69 -25.41 2.77
C LYS A 33 6.02 -25.93 2.21
N ALA A 34 6.49 -27.05 2.74
CA ALA A 34 7.66 -27.74 2.21
C ALA A 34 7.39 -28.39 0.82
N LYS A 35 8.41 -28.39 -0.04
CA LYS A 35 8.42 -29.06 -1.34
C LYS A 35 9.34 -30.27 -1.25
N ASN A 36 8.81 -31.48 -1.47
CA ASN A 36 9.55 -32.74 -1.37
C ASN A 36 10.30 -32.93 -0.02
N GLY A 37 9.64 -32.59 1.09
CA GLY A 37 10.25 -32.69 2.42
C GLY A 37 11.37 -31.68 2.69
N ARG A 38 11.53 -30.66 1.84
CA ARG A 38 12.50 -29.59 2.02
C ARG A 38 11.81 -28.23 1.99
N TRP A 39 12.18 -27.37 2.93
CA TRP A 39 11.89 -25.94 2.88
C TRP A 39 12.91 -25.27 1.96
N VAL A 40 12.44 -24.75 0.84
CA VAL A 40 13.28 -24.23 -0.24
C VAL A 40 12.76 -22.87 -0.71
N PHE A 41 13.65 -21.89 -0.72
CA PHE A 41 13.45 -20.62 -1.41
C PHE A 41 14.08 -20.72 -2.80
N GLU A 42 13.26 -20.58 -3.84
CA GLU A 42 13.68 -20.54 -5.24
C GLU A 42 13.32 -19.17 -5.82
N ASP A 43 14.32 -18.41 -6.29
CA ASP A 43 14.11 -17.15 -7.02
C ASP A 43 14.79 -17.23 -8.39
N LEU A 44 13.98 -17.49 -9.43
CA LEU A 44 14.46 -17.64 -10.81
C LEU A 44 14.87 -16.30 -11.46
N ARG A 45 14.56 -15.17 -10.81
CA ARG A 45 14.86 -13.82 -11.33
C ARG A 45 16.30 -13.41 -11.01
N VAL A 46 16.89 -13.99 -9.96
CA VAL A 46 18.24 -13.64 -9.52
C VAL A 46 19.28 -14.44 -10.29
N ARG A 47 20.12 -13.73 -11.05
CA ARG A 47 21.26 -14.32 -11.77
C ARG A 47 22.54 -14.16 -10.94
N LEU A 48 22.96 -15.24 -10.29
CA LEU A 48 24.19 -15.27 -9.48
C LEU A 48 25.43 -15.49 -10.34
N LYS A 49 26.56 -14.96 -9.88
CA LYS A 49 27.90 -15.21 -10.40
C LYS A 49 28.76 -15.87 -9.32
N VAL A 50 29.71 -16.70 -9.73
CA VAL A 50 30.75 -17.19 -8.82
C VAL A 50 31.49 -15.98 -8.24
N GLY A 51 31.63 -15.94 -6.92
CA GLY A 51 32.22 -14.84 -6.17
C GLY A 51 31.20 -13.88 -5.54
N ASP A 52 29.92 -13.92 -5.94
CA ASP A 52 28.88 -13.12 -5.29
C ASP A 52 28.73 -13.50 -3.81
N ILE A 53 28.46 -12.51 -2.96
CA ILE A 53 28.17 -12.69 -1.53
C ILE A 53 26.68 -12.45 -1.30
N ILE A 54 25.96 -13.49 -0.89
CA ILE A 54 24.57 -13.39 -0.46
C ILE A 54 24.58 -13.08 1.03
N TYR A 55 24.08 -11.92 1.41
CA TYR A 55 23.81 -11.56 2.81
C TYR A 55 22.34 -11.87 3.10
N PHE A 56 22.05 -12.54 4.20
CA PHE A 56 20.68 -12.98 4.48
C PHE A 56 20.42 -13.18 5.98
N TRP A 57 19.14 -13.22 6.33
CA TRP A 57 18.68 -13.77 7.59
C TRP A 57 17.55 -14.77 7.31
N LEU A 58 17.40 -15.71 8.23
CA LEU A 58 16.40 -16.78 8.15
C LEU A 58 15.49 -16.72 9.35
N TYR A 59 14.21 -17.02 9.14
CA TYR A 59 13.26 -17.28 10.21
C TYR A 59 12.55 -18.61 9.96
N VAL A 60 12.37 -19.40 11.02
CA VAL A 60 11.66 -20.67 11.00
C VAL A 60 10.69 -20.67 12.17
N GLN A 61 9.43 -21.02 11.94
CA GLN A 61 8.47 -21.29 13.00
C GLN A 61 8.29 -22.79 13.16
N VAL A 62 8.45 -23.30 14.39
CA VAL A 62 8.22 -24.70 14.76
C VAL A 62 7.26 -24.72 15.93
N ASP A 63 6.12 -25.40 15.79
CA ASP A 63 5.09 -25.53 16.84
C ASP A 63 4.71 -24.17 17.49
N GLY A 64 4.49 -23.15 16.66
CA GLY A 64 4.17 -21.78 17.11
C GLY A 64 5.34 -20.96 17.68
N LEU A 65 6.55 -21.52 17.79
CA LEU A 65 7.75 -20.82 18.27
C LEU A 65 8.66 -20.38 17.12
N GLY A 66 9.03 -19.10 17.13
CA GLY A 66 9.90 -18.50 16.13
C GLY A 66 11.39 -18.64 16.46
N TYR A 67 12.17 -19.12 15.50
CA TYR A 67 13.62 -19.24 15.57
C TYR A 67 14.25 -18.46 14.43
N ARG A 68 15.28 -17.65 14.75
CA ARG A 68 15.89 -16.75 13.78
C ARG A 68 17.40 -16.91 13.74
N ARG A 69 17.98 -16.72 12.54
CA ARG A 69 19.43 -16.57 12.34
C ARG A 69 19.69 -15.32 11.51
N ASP A 70 20.32 -14.35 12.16
CA ASP A 70 20.60 -13.04 11.59
C ASP A 70 22.03 -12.95 11.04
N ASP A 71 22.31 -11.92 10.25
CA ASP A 71 23.66 -11.55 9.78
C ASP A 71 24.43 -12.69 9.09
N GLN A 72 23.71 -13.56 8.39
CA GLN A 72 24.31 -14.66 7.65
C GLN A 72 24.89 -14.13 6.34
N LYS A 73 25.97 -14.79 5.89
CA LYS A 73 26.57 -14.53 4.59
C LYS A 73 27.01 -15.82 3.94
N PHE A 74 26.83 -15.91 2.63
CA PHE A 74 27.26 -17.03 1.82
C PHE A 74 27.94 -16.54 0.55
N THR A 75 29.17 -16.96 0.30
CA THR A 75 29.87 -16.67 -0.95
C THR A 75 29.58 -17.79 -1.95
N VAL A 76 29.09 -17.42 -3.13
CA VAL A 76 28.83 -18.34 -4.24
C VAL A 76 30.15 -18.89 -4.74
N LYS A 77 30.44 -20.16 -4.43
CA LYS A 77 31.71 -20.82 -4.82
C LYS A 77 31.63 -21.53 -6.16
N GLU A 78 30.44 -21.94 -6.55
CA GLU A 78 30.16 -22.65 -7.79
C GLU A 78 28.73 -22.35 -8.23
N LEU A 79 28.50 -22.38 -9.55
CA LEU A 79 27.15 -22.35 -10.11
C LEU A 79 26.82 -23.79 -10.50
N VAL A 80 25.80 -24.37 -9.87
CA VAL A 80 25.33 -25.70 -10.24
C VAL A 80 24.53 -25.57 -11.54
N GLY A 81 25.12 -25.99 -12.66
CA GLY A 81 24.37 -26.23 -13.89
C GLY A 81 23.47 -27.45 -13.73
N GLU A 82 22.32 -27.48 -14.40
CA GLU A 82 21.44 -28.66 -14.40
C GLU A 82 22.24 -29.90 -14.84
N GLY A 83 22.44 -30.84 -13.90
CA GLY A 83 23.06 -32.13 -14.16
C GLY A 83 22.18 -33.05 -15.03
N PRO A 84 22.71 -34.20 -15.49
CA PRO A 84 22.13 -35.01 -16.55
C PRO A 84 20.74 -35.56 -16.21
N GLN A 85 19.84 -35.51 -17.21
CA GLN A 85 18.47 -36.00 -17.16
C GLN A 85 18.37 -37.48 -16.73
N PRO A 86 17.46 -37.85 -15.82
CA PRO A 86 16.97 -39.22 -15.75
C PRO A 86 16.04 -39.51 -16.93
N ASP A 87 16.13 -40.75 -17.46
CA ASP A 87 15.36 -41.30 -18.57
C ASP A 87 13.82 -41.13 -18.42
N PRO A 88 13.05 -41.22 -19.52
CA PRO A 88 11.74 -40.58 -19.65
C PRO A 88 10.65 -41.34 -18.91
N THR A 89 10.35 -40.92 -17.69
CA THR A 89 8.97 -41.05 -17.17
C THR A 89 8.04 -40.21 -18.04
N PRO A 90 6.79 -40.66 -18.30
CA PRO A 90 5.88 -39.96 -19.21
C PRO A 90 5.73 -38.52 -18.75
N VAL A 91 6.18 -37.60 -19.60
CA VAL A 91 6.08 -36.16 -19.41
C VAL A 91 4.61 -35.84 -19.13
N LYS A 92 4.28 -35.53 -17.88
CA LYS A 92 3.14 -34.63 -17.64
C LYS A 92 3.53 -33.34 -18.38
N PRO A 93 2.69 -32.84 -19.30
CA PRO A 93 3.03 -31.67 -20.09
C PRO A 93 3.59 -30.59 -19.18
N VAL A 94 4.81 -30.15 -19.48
CA VAL A 94 5.32 -28.88 -18.99
C VAL A 94 4.25 -27.88 -19.40
N THR A 95 3.51 -27.34 -18.42
CA THR A 95 2.64 -26.21 -18.68
C THR A 95 3.55 -25.16 -19.31
N PRO A 96 3.32 -24.76 -20.57
CA PRO A 96 4.17 -23.77 -21.21
C PRO A 96 4.26 -22.56 -20.29
N GLU A 97 5.45 -21.97 -20.19
CA GLU A 97 5.57 -20.55 -19.83
C GLU A 97 4.44 -19.84 -20.61
N PRO A 98 3.54 -19.07 -19.96
CA PRO A 98 2.29 -18.65 -20.60
C PRO A 98 2.61 -17.88 -21.87
N THR A 99 2.62 -18.60 -22.99
CA THR A 99 2.88 -18.07 -24.31
C THR A 99 1.64 -17.29 -24.66
N LEU A 100 1.79 -15.97 -24.69
CA LEU A 100 0.73 -15.09 -25.09
C LEU A 100 0.18 -15.54 -26.46
N PRO A 101 -1.13 -15.41 -26.71
CA PRO A 101 -1.72 -15.77 -27.99
C PRO A 101 -0.97 -15.13 -29.17
N ALA A 102 -0.92 -15.79 -30.32
CA ALA A 102 -0.26 -15.26 -31.52
C ALA A 102 -0.83 -13.91 -32.02
N THR A 103 -2.02 -13.52 -31.54
CA THR A 103 -2.70 -12.24 -31.81
C THR A 103 -2.52 -11.20 -30.70
N CYS A 104 -1.62 -11.44 -29.75
CA CYS A 104 -1.37 -10.56 -28.61
C CYS A 104 -0.61 -9.31 -29.03
N GLY A 105 -1.23 -8.13 -28.89
CA GLY A 105 -0.55 -6.85 -29.10
C GLY A 105 0.55 -6.63 -28.04
N SER A 106 1.67 -6.06 -28.47
CA SER A 106 2.80 -5.74 -27.57
C SER A 106 2.42 -4.66 -26.57
N THR A 107 2.82 -4.83 -25.31
CA THR A 107 2.64 -3.83 -24.24
C THR A 107 3.80 -3.91 -23.25
N LEU A 108 4.09 -2.79 -22.58
CA LEU A 108 4.99 -2.74 -21.43
C LEU A 108 4.28 -3.07 -20.11
N THR A 109 2.97 -3.30 -20.14
CA THR A 109 2.21 -3.70 -18.97
C THR A 109 2.68 -5.04 -18.44
N THR A 110 2.90 -5.11 -17.13
CA THR A 110 3.13 -6.38 -16.42
C THR A 110 2.02 -6.64 -15.42
N VAL A 111 1.75 -7.91 -15.14
CA VAL A 111 0.79 -8.37 -14.14
C VAL A 111 1.42 -9.49 -13.34
N ASN A 112 1.49 -9.34 -12.02
CA ASN A 112 2.10 -10.31 -11.09
C ASN A 112 3.52 -10.74 -11.52
N GLY A 113 4.29 -9.82 -12.10
CA GLY A 113 5.65 -10.01 -12.62
C GLY A 113 5.72 -10.66 -14.01
N GLY A 114 4.59 -10.97 -14.64
CA GLY A 114 4.51 -11.57 -15.98
C GLY A 114 3.98 -10.61 -17.05
N PRO A 115 4.13 -10.94 -18.34
CA PRO A 115 3.60 -10.12 -19.43
C PRO A 115 2.09 -10.30 -19.61
N THR A 116 1.44 -9.37 -20.32
CA THR A 116 0.03 -9.43 -20.70
C THR A 116 -0.18 -8.93 -22.13
N CYS A 117 -1.40 -9.01 -22.65
CA CYS A 117 -1.75 -8.47 -23.97
C CYS A 117 -2.25 -7.03 -23.91
N GLN A 118 -1.86 -6.23 -24.92
CA GLN A 118 -2.41 -4.90 -25.10
C GLN A 118 -3.94 -4.93 -25.14
N GLY A 119 -4.59 -4.07 -24.34
CA GLY A 119 -6.05 -3.94 -24.29
C GLY A 119 -6.79 -5.05 -23.53
N GLN A 120 -6.07 -6.02 -22.94
CA GLN A 120 -6.68 -7.09 -22.15
C GLN A 120 -7.22 -6.57 -20.81
N LEU A 121 -8.42 -7.00 -20.43
CA LEU A 121 -8.91 -6.87 -19.05
C LEU A 121 -8.13 -7.83 -18.16
N ILE A 122 -7.34 -7.29 -17.24
CA ILE A 122 -6.42 -8.06 -16.39
C ILE A 122 -6.90 -8.20 -14.94
N PHE A 123 -7.86 -7.39 -14.51
CA PHE A 123 -8.47 -7.44 -13.19
C PHE A 123 -9.84 -6.76 -13.22
N GLU A 124 -10.83 -7.38 -12.56
CA GLU A 124 -12.17 -6.83 -12.40
C GLU A 124 -12.79 -7.36 -11.12
N ASP A 125 -13.54 -6.52 -10.41
CA ASP A 125 -14.42 -6.95 -9.33
C ASP A 125 -15.69 -6.08 -9.30
N ASN A 126 -16.85 -6.73 -9.35
CA ASN A 126 -18.16 -6.08 -9.29
C ASN A 126 -18.75 -6.07 -7.87
N PHE A 127 -18.06 -6.68 -6.91
CA PHE A 127 -18.46 -6.75 -5.49
C PHE A 127 -19.87 -7.34 -5.27
N ASP A 128 -20.27 -8.31 -6.11
CA ASP A 128 -21.44 -9.17 -5.86
C ASP A 128 -21.26 -10.01 -4.58
N GLY A 129 -20.01 -10.21 -4.19
CA GLY A 129 -19.53 -10.81 -2.94
C GLY A 129 -18.11 -10.32 -2.66
N LEU A 130 -17.63 -10.47 -1.43
CA LEU A 130 -16.22 -10.24 -1.13
C LEU A 130 -15.39 -11.44 -1.60
N ASP A 131 -14.66 -11.27 -2.69
CA ASP A 131 -13.81 -12.31 -3.26
C ASP A 131 -12.41 -12.34 -2.60
N ILE A 132 -12.22 -13.29 -1.68
CA ILE A 132 -10.95 -13.48 -0.97
C ILE A 132 -9.80 -14.00 -1.86
N SER A 133 -10.10 -14.45 -3.08
CA SER A 133 -9.06 -14.79 -4.07
C SER A 133 -8.48 -13.54 -4.74
N LYS A 134 -9.16 -12.40 -4.63
CA LYS A 134 -8.72 -11.09 -5.14
C LYS A 134 -8.31 -10.14 -4.03
N TRP A 135 -8.98 -10.16 -2.89
CA TRP A 135 -8.79 -9.18 -1.81
C TRP A 135 -8.37 -9.83 -0.51
N GLN A 136 -7.48 -9.16 0.19
CA GLN A 136 -7.11 -9.48 1.55
C GLN A 136 -7.34 -8.27 2.45
N TYR A 137 -7.79 -8.51 3.67
CA TYR A 137 -7.83 -7.46 4.68
C TYR A 137 -6.41 -7.08 5.11
N ASP A 138 -6.13 -5.78 5.15
CA ASP A 138 -4.96 -5.23 5.82
C ASP A 138 -5.32 -4.87 7.26
N ALA A 139 -5.39 -5.88 8.12
CA ALA A 139 -5.74 -5.72 9.53
C ALA A 139 -4.51 -5.24 10.31
N ARG A 140 -4.47 -3.93 10.61
CA ARG A 140 -3.36 -3.30 11.34
C ARG A 140 -3.78 -2.02 12.06
N ILE A 141 -3.12 -1.73 13.18
CA ILE A 141 -3.18 -0.45 13.86
C ILE A 141 -2.35 0.54 13.03
N ALA A 142 -2.97 1.64 12.60
CA ALA A 142 -2.27 2.61 11.77
C ALA A 142 -1.15 3.34 12.53
N GLY A 143 -0.07 3.61 11.82
CA GLY A 143 1.15 4.23 12.33
C GLY A 143 1.83 5.09 11.26
N SER A 144 3.16 5.17 11.32
CA SER A 144 3.98 5.87 10.31
C SER A 144 3.64 5.39 8.88
N PRO A 145 3.72 6.26 7.86
CA PRO A 145 4.06 7.69 7.92
C PRO A 145 2.88 8.61 8.26
N ASN A 146 1.64 8.17 8.04
CA ASN A 146 0.47 9.06 8.13
C ASN A 146 -0.07 9.22 9.55
N ASN A 147 0.28 8.32 10.47
CA ASN A 147 -0.08 8.37 11.88
C ASN A 147 -1.59 8.52 12.13
N GLU A 148 -2.37 7.81 11.31
CA GLU A 148 -3.84 7.83 11.33
C GLU A 148 -4.41 7.42 12.70
N PHE A 149 -5.68 7.74 12.92
CA PHE A 149 -6.42 7.48 14.16
C PHE A 149 -7.37 6.28 14.02
N VAL A 150 -6.92 5.27 13.29
CA VAL A 150 -7.72 4.10 12.92
C VAL A 150 -6.98 2.81 13.19
N ALA A 151 -7.70 1.80 13.66
CA ALA A 151 -7.29 0.41 13.51
C ALA A 151 -8.12 -0.24 12.40
N TYR A 152 -7.43 -0.76 11.41
CA TYR A 152 -8.05 -1.53 10.34
C TYR A 152 -8.29 -2.96 10.83
N THR A 153 -9.52 -3.44 10.68
CA THR A 153 -9.95 -4.76 11.16
C THR A 153 -10.51 -5.62 10.03
N LYS A 154 -10.74 -6.90 10.30
CA LYS A 154 -11.47 -7.82 9.41
C LYS A 154 -12.97 -7.87 9.70
N SER A 155 -13.48 -6.95 10.51
CA SER A 155 -14.86 -7.02 10.98
C SER A 155 -15.85 -6.84 9.82
N PRO A 156 -16.86 -7.73 9.68
CA PRO A 156 -17.93 -7.54 8.71
C PRO A 156 -18.81 -6.33 9.04
N GLU A 157 -18.73 -5.76 10.25
CA GLU A 157 -19.38 -4.50 10.59
C GLU A 157 -18.73 -3.32 9.87
N ASN A 158 -17.41 -3.40 9.63
CA ASN A 158 -16.65 -2.33 9.01
C ASN A 158 -16.49 -2.48 7.50
N CYS A 159 -16.60 -3.71 6.96
CA CYS A 159 -16.45 -3.98 5.54
C CYS A 159 -17.29 -5.16 5.10
N TYR A 160 -18.21 -4.90 4.17
CA TYR A 160 -19.11 -5.91 3.63
C TYR A 160 -19.56 -5.52 2.22
N THR A 161 -19.99 -6.49 1.44
CA THR A 161 -20.66 -6.23 0.17
C THR A 161 -22.17 -6.25 0.34
N GLN A 162 -22.85 -5.36 -0.35
CA GLN A 162 -24.31 -5.32 -0.38
C GLN A 162 -24.79 -4.71 -1.69
N ASN A 163 -25.61 -5.46 -2.44
CA ASN A 163 -26.18 -5.04 -3.73
C ASN A 163 -25.11 -4.62 -4.76
N GLY A 164 -24.06 -5.44 -4.94
CA GLY A 164 -22.97 -5.15 -5.89
C GLY A 164 -22.09 -3.95 -5.48
N ILE A 165 -22.04 -3.62 -4.19
CA ILE A 165 -21.29 -2.47 -3.67
C ILE A 165 -20.47 -2.94 -2.47
N LEU A 166 -19.15 -2.74 -2.52
CA LEU A 166 -18.29 -2.77 -1.35
C LEU A 166 -18.58 -1.56 -0.46
N ARG A 167 -18.93 -1.80 0.79
CA ARG A 167 -19.21 -0.77 1.80
C ARG A 167 -18.17 -0.82 2.89
N VAL A 168 -17.49 0.30 3.11
CA VAL A 168 -16.60 0.50 4.26
C VAL A 168 -17.25 1.50 5.21
N LYS A 169 -17.54 1.06 6.44
CA LYS A 169 -18.24 1.87 7.45
C LYS A 169 -17.41 1.87 8.75
N PRO A 170 -16.93 3.01 9.24
CA PRO A 170 -16.19 3.04 10.47
C PRO A 170 -17.13 2.84 11.68
N SER A 171 -16.57 2.36 12.78
CA SER A 171 -17.23 2.29 14.10
C SER A 171 -16.28 2.83 15.17
N LEU A 172 -16.81 3.21 16.34
CA LEU A 172 -16.00 3.80 17.40
C LEU A 172 -15.47 2.69 18.32
N LEU A 173 -14.15 2.59 18.45
CA LEU A 173 -13.52 1.79 19.49
C LEU A 173 -13.84 2.36 20.88
N ALA A 174 -13.96 3.68 20.96
CA ALA A 174 -14.27 4.40 22.19
C ALA A 174 -15.61 3.99 22.84
N ASP A 175 -16.55 3.41 22.08
CA ASP A 175 -17.82 2.91 22.61
C ASP A 175 -17.65 1.61 23.41
N THR A 176 -16.53 0.90 23.23
CA THR A 176 -16.29 -0.44 23.80
C THR A 176 -15.03 -0.54 24.65
N LYS A 177 -14.13 0.44 24.58
CA LYS A 177 -12.86 0.48 25.33
C LYS A 177 -12.52 1.89 25.82
N ASP A 178 -11.86 1.98 26.98
CA ASP A 178 -11.20 3.21 27.42
C ASP A 178 -9.90 3.39 26.61
N ILE A 179 -9.99 4.17 25.54
CA ILE A 179 -8.87 4.45 24.63
C ILE A 179 -7.65 5.11 25.30
N THR A 180 -7.78 5.55 26.56
CA THR A 180 -6.70 6.18 27.33
C THR A 180 -5.97 5.23 28.28
N LYS A 181 -6.53 4.04 28.55
CA LYS A 181 -5.97 3.10 29.55
C LYS A 181 -5.89 1.66 29.07
N ASP A 182 -6.78 1.27 28.16
CA ASP A 182 -6.92 -0.12 27.75
C ASP A 182 -5.81 -0.56 26.79
N SER A 183 -5.81 -1.86 26.51
CA SER A 183 -5.04 -2.45 25.43
C SER A 183 -5.94 -2.94 24.29
N LEU A 184 -5.40 -2.86 23.09
CA LEU A 184 -5.94 -3.38 21.85
C LEU A 184 -5.00 -4.45 21.31
N VAL A 185 -5.55 -5.62 21.01
CA VAL A 185 -4.90 -6.67 20.24
C VAL A 185 -5.79 -6.92 19.05
N LEU A 186 -5.25 -6.81 17.84
CA LEU A 186 -6.03 -7.02 16.61
C LEU A 186 -6.08 -8.50 16.26
N ASP A 187 -7.31 -9.01 16.16
CA ASP A 187 -7.55 -10.35 15.64
C ASP A 187 -7.15 -10.44 14.16
N GLY A 188 -6.43 -11.50 13.82
CA GLY A 188 -5.94 -11.74 12.47
C GLY A 188 -5.03 -10.65 11.91
N CYS A 189 -4.27 -9.94 12.75
CA CYS A 189 -3.35 -8.89 12.31
C CYS A 189 -2.46 -9.35 11.13
N THR A 190 -2.33 -8.50 10.12
CA THR A 190 -1.50 -8.74 8.91
C THR A 190 -0.25 -7.87 8.87
N GLY A 191 -0.05 -7.03 9.89
CA GLY A 191 1.18 -6.29 10.11
C GLY A 191 2.30 -7.16 10.67
N LEU A 192 3.40 -6.51 11.08
CA LEU A 192 4.52 -7.18 11.71
C LEU A 192 4.09 -7.83 13.04
N PRO A 193 4.29 -9.15 13.24
CA PRO A 193 3.99 -9.82 14.50
C PRO A 193 4.68 -9.16 15.70
N ASP A 194 4.04 -9.21 16.87
CA ASP A 194 4.55 -8.64 18.14
C ASP A 194 4.95 -7.17 18.07
N SER A 195 4.35 -6.40 17.16
CA SER A 195 4.62 -4.99 16.96
C SER A 195 3.43 -4.10 17.31
N ALA A 196 3.67 -2.78 17.29
CA ALA A 196 2.64 -1.75 17.45
C ALA A 196 1.54 -1.80 16.37
N GLU A 197 1.78 -2.51 15.26
CA GLU A 197 0.79 -2.72 14.19
C GLU A 197 -0.28 -3.74 14.59
N CYS A 198 0.00 -4.62 15.56
CA CYS A 198 -0.91 -5.69 15.99
C CYS A 198 -1.39 -5.53 17.43
N THR A 199 -0.56 -4.97 18.29
CA THR A 199 -0.88 -4.78 19.70
C THR A 199 -0.49 -3.39 20.16
N LYS A 200 -1.40 -2.72 20.87
CA LYS A 200 -1.15 -1.42 21.47
C LYS A 200 -1.71 -1.35 22.88
N LYS A 201 -0.92 -0.83 23.80
CA LYS A 201 -1.38 -0.44 25.14
C LYS A 201 -1.38 1.08 25.23
N ALA A 202 -2.52 1.66 25.61
CA ALA A 202 -2.59 3.09 25.82
C ALA A 202 -1.67 3.50 26.96
N ILE A 203 -0.98 4.63 26.76
CA ILE A 203 -0.17 5.31 27.76
C ILE A 203 -0.45 6.81 27.71
N ALA A 204 0.00 7.55 28.72
CA ALA A 204 -0.39 8.94 28.96
C ALA A 204 -0.30 9.89 27.75
N TRP A 205 0.64 9.68 26.82
CA TRP A 205 0.83 10.51 25.61
C TRP A 205 0.52 9.77 24.29
N ASP A 206 0.10 8.51 24.36
CA ASP A 206 -0.22 7.70 23.18
C ASP A 206 -1.44 6.81 23.44
N ILE A 207 -2.59 7.25 22.95
CA ILE A 207 -3.90 6.58 23.10
C ILE A 207 -4.09 5.46 22.07
N LEU A 208 -5.06 4.59 22.33
CA LEU A 208 -5.57 3.68 21.30
C LEU A 208 -6.20 4.50 20.15
N PRO A 209 -6.15 4.00 18.90
CA PRO A 209 -6.93 4.62 17.83
C PRO A 209 -8.42 4.62 18.21
N PRO A 210 -9.12 5.76 18.16
CA PRO A 210 -10.54 5.86 18.54
C PRO A 210 -11.49 5.17 17.56
N VAL A 211 -11.07 4.91 16.32
CA VAL A 211 -11.93 4.38 15.26
C VAL A 211 -11.45 3.00 14.80
N LEU A 212 -12.41 2.11 14.59
CA LEU A 212 -12.24 0.89 13.81
C LEU A 212 -12.75 1.12 12.39
N SER A 213 -11.98 0.66 11.40
CA SER A 213 -12.34 0.72 9.99
C SER A 213 -11.84 -0.54 9.29
N SER A 214 -11.83 -0.53 7.96
CA SER A 214 -11.28 -1.63 7.17
C SER A 214 -10.52 -1.09 5.96
N ARG A 215 -9.51 -1.85 5.55
CA ARG A 215 -8.79 -1.69 4.29
C ARG A 215 -8.61 -3.05 3.64
N LEU A 216 -8.95 -3.15 2.37
CA LEU A 216 -8.69 -4.28 1.50
C LEU A 216 -7.51 -3.95 0.59
N GLN A 217 -6.70 -4.96 0.30
CA GLN A 217 -5.56 -4.88 -0.60
C GLN A 217 -5.53 -6.09 -1.53
N SER A 218 -5.11 -5.86 -2.77
CA SER A 218 -4.84 -6.92 -3.76
C SER A 218 -3.39 -7.41 -3.72
N LYS A 219 -2.56 -6.91 -2.79
CA LYS A 219 -1.10 -7.12 -2.78
C LYS A 219 -0.65 -8.55 -3.08
N GLN A 220 -1.27 -9.57 -2.50
CA GLN A 220 -0.82 -10.96 -2.65
C GLN A 220 -1.39 -11.70 -3.87
N THR A 221 -2.38 -11.12 -4.54
CA THR A 221 -3.23 -11.77 -5.54
C THR A 221 -3.11 -11.07 -6.90
N PHE A 222 -2.98 -9.75 -6.90
CA PHE A 222 -2.88 -8.92 -8.08
C PHE A 222 -2.01 -7.68 -7.83
N SER A 223 -0.99 -7.54 -8.67
CA SER A 223 -0.22 -6.32 -8.88
C SER A 223 0.01 -6.12 -10.38
N PHE A 224 0.17 -4.87 -10.81
CA PHE A 224 0.41 -4.56 -12.21
C PHE A 224 1.27 -3.30 -12.35
N CYS A 225 1.98 -3.17 -13.47
CA CYS A 225 2.68 -1.96 -13.88
C CYS A 225 2.08 -1.47 -15.19
N TYR A 226 1.72 -0.19 -15.27
CA TYR A 226 1.09 0.48 -16.43
C TYR A 226 -0.26 -0.08 -16.86
N GLY A 227 -1.19 0.80 -17.24
CA GLY A 227 -2.50 0.43 -17.74
C GLY A 227 -3.58 1.44 -17.38
N LYS A 228 -4.83 1.02 -17.51
CA LYS A 228 -6.01 1.82 -17.17
C LYS A 228 -6.69 1.23 -15.94
N VAL A 229 -6.95 2.06 -14.93
CA VAL A 229 -7.74 1.71 -13.75
C VAL A 229 -9.02 2.52 -13.77
N GLU A 230 -10.16 1.87 -13.56
CA GLU A 230 -11.45 2.52 -13.38
C GLU A 230 -12.10 2.01 -12.09
N VAL A 231 -12.43 2.93 -11.20
CA VAL A 231 -13.15 2.61 -9.96
C VAL A 231 -14.40 3.48 -9.88
N ARG A 232 -15.56 2.84 -9.84
CA ARG A 232 -16.84 3.53 -9.60
C ARG A 232 -17.12 3.57 -8.11
N ALA A 233 -16.95 4.73 -7.48
CA ALA A 233 -17.10 4.89 -6.04
C ALA A 233 -17.90 6.13 -5.67
N LYS A 234 -18.52 6.09 -4.48
CA LYS A 234 -19.02 7.28 -3.78
C LYS A 234 -18.09 7.52 -2.60
N LEU A 235 -17.46 8.69 -2.54
CA LEU A 235 -16.47 8.99 -1.50
C LEU A 235 -17.13 9.16 -0.13
N PRO A 236 -16.39 9.01 0.98
CA PRO A 236 -16.96 9.08 2.31
C PRO A 236 -17.47 10.47 2.69
N ALA A 237 -18.47 10.51 3.56
CA ALA A 237 -18.97 11.73 4.21
C ALA A 237 -18.83 11.56 5.73
N GLY A 238 -18.27 12.56 6.39
CA GLY A 238 -18.02 12.53 7.83
C GLY A 238 -16.78 13.33 8.21
N ASP A 239 -16.72 13.76 9.46
CA ASP A 239 -15.61 14.60 9.89
C ASP A 239 -14.31 13.79 10.00
N TRP A 240 -13.21 14.36 9.49
CA TRP A 240 -11.85 13.84 9.64
C TRP A 240 -11.60 12.48 8.98
N ILE A 241 -12.45 12.04 8.06
CA ILE A 241 -12.26 10.78 7.31
C ILE A 241 -11.90 11.06 5.85
N TYR A 242 -11.25 10.10 5.19
CA TYR A 242 -10.91 10.15 3.76
C TYR A 242 -10.84 8.74 3.17
N PRO A 243 -11.07 8.58 1.86
CA PRO A 243 -11.03 7.28 1.24
C PRO A 243 -9.57 6.78 1.16
N GLU A 244 -9.39 5.50 1.49
CA GLU A 244 -8.21 4.77 1.03
C GLU A 244 -8.49 4.25 -0.39
N LEU A 245 -8.46 5.10 -1.43
CA LEU A 245 -8.52 4.71 -2.85
C LEU A 245 -7.20 5.01 -3.62
N TRP A 246 -6.24 4.08 -3.54
CA TRP A 246 -4.83 4.30 -3.94
C TRP A 246 -4.25 3.05 -4.59
N LEU A 247 -3.20 3.23 -5.37
CA LEU A 247 -2.27 2.18 -5.75
C LEU A 247 -1.03 2.30 -4.87
N THR A 248 -0.57 1.16 -4.33
CA THR A 248 0.58 1.07 -3.43
C THR A 248 1.63 0.13 -4.03
N PRO A 249 2.93 0.39 -3.90
CA PRO A 249 3.97 -0.44 -4.49
C PRO A 249 3.92 -1.86 -3.94
N LYS A 250 3.98 -2.86 -4.83
CA LYS A 250 4.01 -4.28 -4.47
C LYS A 250 5.21 -4.59 -3.57
N ASP A 251 6.37 -4.06 -3.95
CA ASP A 251 7.65 -4.20 -3.26
C ASP A 251 8.30 -2.83 -3.04
N ASN A 252 9.10 -2.71 -1.98
CA ASN A 252 9.82 -1.47 -1.64
C ASN A 252 11.11 -1.30 -2.44
N TRP A 253 11.04 -1.39 -3.77
CA TRP A 253 12.21 -1.40 -4.67
C TRP A 253 13.13 -0.18 -4.50
N TYR A 254 12.53 0.99 -4.31
CA TYR A 254 13.29 2.23 -4.13
C TYR A 254 13.54 2.56 -2.67
N GLY A 255 12.74 2.01 -1.75
CA GLY A 255 12.88 2.22 -0.31
C GLY A 255 11.55 2.20 0.44
N ARG A 256 11.61 2.48 1.74
CA ARG A 256 10.46 2.55 2.65
C ARG A 256 9.64 3.84 2.46
N ASP A 257 8.49 3.88 3.13
CA ASP A 257 7.55 5.01 3.12
C ASP A 257 7.18 5.43 1.69
N TYR A 258 7.29 6.72 1.36
CA TYR A 258 6.98 7.26 0.04
C TYR A 258 8.14 7.11 -0.96
N THR A 259 9.24 6.46 -0.59
CA THR A 259 10.37 6.26 -1.51
C THR A 259 9.99 5.37 -2.69
N SER A 260 9.11 4.37 -2.49
CA SER A 260 8.59 3.57 -3.59
C SER A 260 7.30 4.14 -4.19
N GLY A 261 6.92 5.36 -3.80
CA GLY A 261 5.78 6.09 -4.34
C GLY A 261 4.42 5.59 -3.85
N GLN A 262 3.40 6.38 -4.11
CA GLN A 262 1.99 6.01 -3.99
C GLN A 262 1.17 6.80 -5.01
N ILE A 263 0.23 6.15 -5.69
CA ILE A 263 -0.65 6.83 -6.65
C ILE A 263 -2.04 6.98 -6.01
N ARG A 264 -2.47 8.22 -5.80
CA ARG A 264 -3.81 8.57 -5.29
C ARG A 264 -4.77 8.64 -6.48
N LEU A 265 -5.61 7.62 -6.64
CA LEU A 265 -6.61 7.61 -7.72
C LEU A 265 -7.68 8.69 -7.49
N ALA A 266 -8.17 8.79 -6.25
CA ALA A 266 -9.11 9.84 -5.84
C ALA A 266 -9.14 9.99 -4.32
N MET A 267 -8.99 11.23 -3.84
CA MET A 267 -9.10 11.59 -2.44
C MET A 267 -9.97 12.83 -2.27
N SER A 268 -10.96 12.76 -1.39
CA SER A 268 -11.72 13.92 -0.93
C SER A 268 -11.99 13.72 0.55
N ARG A 269 -11.82 14.79 1.34
CA ARG A 269 -12.07 14.74 2.77
C ARG A 269 -13.58 14.65 3.01
N GLY A 270 -14.00 13.85 3.96
CA GLY A 270 -15.42 13.66 4.25
C GLY A 270 -16.13 14.87 4.87
N ASN A 271 -15.37 15.81 5.44
CA ASN A 271 -15.91 17.02 6.05
C ASN A 271 -16.63 17.85 4.98
N LYS A 272 -17.86 18.32 5.25
CA LYS A 272 -18.59 19.16 4.30
C LYS A 272 -17.94 20.53 4.10
N ASP A 273 -17.62 21.21 5.20
CA ASP A 273 -17.25 22.63 5.21
C ASP A 273 -15.91 22.88 5.94
N ILE A 274 -14.89 22.08 5.65
CA ILE A 274 -13.54 22.29 6.19
C ILE A 274 -12.78 23.30 5.32
N ILE A 275 -12.20 24.32 5.96
CA ILE A 275 -11.48 25.40 5.32
C ILE A 275 -10.13 25.65 6.01
N LEU A 276 -9.25 26.42 5.35
CA LEU A 276 -8.11 27.03 6.00
C LEU A 276 -8.53 28.32 6.73
N LYS A 277 -8.12 28.49 7.99
CA LYS A 277 -8.51 29.63 8.86
C LYS A 277 -8.17 31.01 8.29
N GLU A 278 -7.22 31.10 7.37
CA GLU A 278 -6.77 32.36 6.75
C GLU A 278 -7.58 32.76 5.51
N GLY A 279 -8.79 32.18 5.32
CA GLY A 279 -9.62 32.46 4.14
C GLY A 279 -9.18 31.68 2.90
N GLY A 280 -8.56 30.51 3.09
CA GLY A 280 -8.13 29.65 1.99
C GLY A 280 -9.25 28.82 1.36
N PRO A 281 -8.94 28.06 0.31
CA PRO A 281 -9.92 27.28 -0.43
C PRO A 281 -10.62 26.22 0.44
N ASP A 282 -11.81 25.80 -0.01
CA ASP A 282 -12.49 24.61 0.52
C ASP A 282 -11.54 23.41 0.45
N LEU A 283 -11.42 22.69 1.58
CA LEU A 283 -10.63 21.48 1.71
C LEU A 283 -11.50 20.22 1.80
N GLY A 284 -12.82 20.40 1.84
CA GLY A 284 -13.79 19.38 2.20
C GLY A 284 -14.24 18.52 1.04
N SER A 285 -15.45 18.00 1.20
CA SER A 285 -16.06 17.00 0.32
C SER A 285 -16.30 17.48 -1.12
N LYS A 286 -16.07 18.77 -1.40
CA LYS A 286 -16.16 19.35 -2.75
C LYS A 286 -14.81 19.48 -3.46
N ARG A 287 -13.70 19.29 -2.74
CA ARG A 287 -12.35 19.23 -3.29
C ARG A 287 -11.99 17.79 -3.55
N LEU A 288 -11.73 17.46 -4.81
CA LEU A 288 -11.10 16.20 -5.19
C LEU A 288 -9.61 16.43 -5.40
N GLU A 289 -8.81 15.47 -4.94
CA GLU A 289 -7.38 15.39 -5.12
C GLU A 289 -7.03 14.06 -5.81
N ALA A 290 -6.22 14.09 -6.85
CA ALA A 290 -5.60 12.90 -7.44
C ALA A 290 -4.18 13.22 -7.91
N GLY A 291 -3.34 12.21 -7.98
CA GLY A 291 -1.96 12.36 -8.39
C GLY A 291 -1.04 11.38 -7.69
N CYS A 292 0.19 11.78 -7.43
CA CYS A 292 1.18 10.90 -6.81
C CYS A 292 1.88 11.54 -5.61
N VAL A 293 2.27 10.68 -4.68
CA VAL A 293 3.05 11.03 -3.50
C VAL A 293 4.34 10.24 -3.54
N LEU A 294 5.45 10.94 -3.40
CA LEU A 294 6.79 10.38 -3.46
C LEU A 294 7.69 11.14 -2.50
N GLY A 295 8.65 10.46 -1.88
CA GLY A 295 9.48 11.10 -0.87
C GLY A 295 10.78 10.38 -0.59
N LEU A 296 11.77 11.10 -0.08
CA LEU A 296 13.06 10.58 0.36
C LEU A 296 13.28 10.95 1.83
N GLY A 297 13.38 9.94 2.69
CA GLY A 297 13.49 10.17 4.13
C GLY A 297 12.30 10.98 4.66
N GLN A 298 12.58 12.16 5.22
CA GLN A 298 11.55 13.07 5.74
C GLN A 298 10.98 14.04 4.68
N GLN A 299 11.57 14.10 3.48
CA GLN A 299 11.10 14.96 2.40
C GLN A 299 10.01 14.25 1.63
N VAL A 300 8.78 14.75 1.68
CA VAL A 300 7.64 14.21 0.92
C VAL A 300 7.17 15.26 -0.06
N HIS A 301 7.20 14.90 -1.34
CA HIS A 301 6.65 15.68 -2.43
C HIS A 301 5.27 15.12 -2.81
N LYS A 302 4.31 16.01 -3.05
CA LYS A 302 2.96 15.67 -3.50
C LYS A 302 2.72 16.35 -4.85
N GLU A 303 2.80 15.58 -5.93
CA GLU A 303 2.41 16.03 -7.26
C GLU A 303 0.91 15.72 -7.40
N VAL A 304 0.08 16.55 -6.79
CA VAL A 304 -1.37 16.34 -6.64
C VAL A 304 -2.13 17.51 -7.26
N TYR A 305 -3.15 17.17 -8.04
CA TYR A 305 -4.03 18.11 -8.71
C TYR A 305 -5.38 18.15 -8.02
N GLU A 306 -6.01 19.32 -8.06
CA GLU A 306 -7.20 19.62 -7.30
C GLU A 306 -8.36 20.02 -8.21
N TRP A 307 -9.53 19.48 -7.93
CA TRP A 307 -10.76 19.89 -8.57
C TRP A 307 -11.84 20.22 -7.54
N ASN A 308 -12.11 21.52 -7.41
CA ASN A 308 -13.20 22.05 -6.62
C ASN A 308 -14.47 22.13 -7.47
N ARG A 309 -15.55 21.47 -7.02
CA ARG A 309 -16.85 21.53 -7.70
C ARG A 309 -17.78 22.57 -7.09
N GLN A 310 -18.57 23.19 -7.96
CA GLN A 310 -19.75 23.95 -7.57
C GLN A 310 -20.95 23.00 -7.57
N GLY A 311 -21.67 22.90 -6.45
CA GLY A 311 -22.84 22.01 -6.31
C GLY A 311 -22.59 20.79 -5.43
N ALA A 312 -23.07 19.62 -5.87
CA ALA A 312 -23.00 18.37 -5.10
C ALA A 312 -21.54 17.98 -4.79
N ALA A 313 -21.32 17.50 -3.57
CA ALA A 313 -20.03 17.00 -3.12
C ALA A 313 -19.70 15.64 -3.75
N TRP A 314 -18.42 15.25 -3.71
CA TRP A 314 -17.95 13.96 -4.19
C TRP A 314 -18.48 12.77 -3.36
N CYS A 315 -19.00 13.05 -2.16
CA CYS A 315 -19.65 12.06 -1.30
C CYS A 315 -21.15 11.87 -1.56
N ASP A 316 -21.77 12.70 -2.41
CA ASP A 316 -23.21 12.67 -2.65
C ASP A 316 -23.60 11.56 -3.64
N ASN A 317 -22.79 11.34 -4.68
CA ASN A 317 -23.08 10.43 -5.79
C ASN A 317 -21.91 9.51 -6.13
N PHE A 318 -22.21 8.42 -6.84
CA PHE A 318 -21.16 7.60 -7.45
C PHE A 318 -20.55 8.32 -8.64
N HIS A 319 -19.24 8.24 -8.75
CA HIS A 319 -18.43 8.78 -9.83
C HIS A 319 -17.45 7.70 -10.32
N VAL A 320 -17.08 7.75 -11.59
CA VAL A 320 -16.05 6.86 -12.17
C VAL A 320 -14.71 7.59 -12.14
N TYR A 321 -13.81 7.14 -11.27
CA TYR A 321 -12.45 7.65 -11.16
C TYR A 321 -11.53 6.82 -12.04
N THR A 322 -10.83 7.47 -12.96
CA THR A 322 -9.99 6.81 -13.96
C THR A 322 -8.55 7.28 -13.84
N LEU A 323 -7.61 6.33 -13.84
CA LEU A 323 -6.18 6.55 -14.05
C LEU A 323 -5.79 5.87 -15.37
N VAL A 324 -5.10 6.59 -16.25
CA VAL A 324 -4.30 6.03 -17.33
C VAL A 324 -2.84 6.25 -16.94
N TRP A 325 -2.10 5.16 -16.73
CA TRP A 325 -0.71 5.18 -16.30
C TRP A 325 0.16 4.51 -17.36
N THR A 326 1.09 5.28 -17.92
CA THR A 326 2.03 4.86 -18.96
C THR A 326 3.47 4.93 -18.42
N PRO A 327 4.46 4.39 -19.15
CA PRO A 327 5.87 4.61 -18.81
C PRO A 327 6.30 6.09 -18.84
N GLU A 328 5.55 6.94 -19.53
CA GLU A 328 5.87 8.35 -19.74
C GLU A 328 5.11 9.28 -18.79
N ASP A 329 3.84 8.99 -18.50
CA ASP A 329 2.95 9.90 -17.78
C ASP A 329 1.78 9.20 -17.07
N MET A 330 1.01 10.01 -16.33
CA MET A 330 -0.25 9.61 -15.72
C MET A 330 -1.34 10.64 -16.00
N THR A 331 -2.51 10.18 -16.41
CA THR A 331 -3.68 11.02 -16.64
C THR A 331 -4.83 10.59 -15.75
N PHE A 332 -5.43 11.53 -15.03
CA PHE A 332 -6.56 11.28 -14.13
C PHE A 332 -7.82 11.96 -14.66
N SER A 333 -8.92 11.21 -14.65
CA SER A 333 -10.23 11.66 -15.09
C SER A 333 -11.32 11.28 -14.09
N VAL A 334 -12.40 12.05 -14.07
CA VAL A 334 -13.63 11.68 -13.37
C VAL A 334 -14.81 11.80 -14.32
N ASP A 335 -15.63 10.76 -14.39
CA ASP A 335 -16.78 10.67 -15.30
C ASP A 335 -16.41 10.97 -16.77
N GLY A 336 -15.21 10.52 -17.17
CA GLY A 336 -14.66 10.76 -18.52
C GLY A 336 -14.06 12.15 -18.74
N GLN A 337 -14.15 13.07 -17.78
CA GLN A 337 -13.50 14.37 -17.86
C GLN A 337 -12.11 14.32 -17.22
N GLN A 338 -11.08 14.49 -18.05
CA GLN A 338 -9.71 14.68 -17.58
C GLN A 338 -9.59 15.96 -16.74
N PHE A 339 -8.89 15.86 -15.60
CA PHE A 339 -8.60 17.03 -14.76
C PHE A 339 -7.15 17.11 -14.28
N ALA A 340 -6.39 16.01 -14.36
CA ALA A 340 -4.98 16.00 -14.02
C ALA A 340 -4.16 15.25 -15.07
N HIS A 341 -2.95 15.73 -15.31
CA HIS A 341 -1.95 15.07 -16.13
C HIS A 341 -0.59 15.31 -15.48
N ILE A 342 0.14 14.23 -15.22
CA ILE A 342 1.42 14.23 -14.51
C ILE A 342 2.45 13.58 -15.42
N SER A 343 3.48 14.35 -15.78
CA SER A 343 4.65 13.86 -16.48
C SER A 343 5.90 14.20 -15.66
N PRO A 344 6.88 13.30 -15.53
CA PRO A 344 8.14 13.63 -14.88
C PRO A 344 8.85 14.76 -15.66
N PRO A 345 9.69 15.58 -14.99
CA PRO A 345 10.62 16.46 -15.69
C PRO A 345 11.49 15.68 -16.69
N ASN A 346 12.10 16.37 -17.66
CA ASN A 346 12.97 15.73 -18.67
C ASN A 346 14.09 14.85 -18.08
N THR A 347 14.51 15.17 -16.85
CA THR A 347 15.53 14.46 -16.07
C THR A 347 14.96 13.53 -14.98
N GLY A 348 13.66 13.21 -15.07
CA GLY A 348 12.93 12.33 -14.16
C GLY A 348 12.46 12.99 -12.87
N PHE A 349 11.61 12.32 -12.08
CA PHE A 349 11.22 12.82 -10.75
C PHE A 349 12.40 12.92 -9.77
N ALA A 350 13.49 12.20 -10.02
CA ALA A 350 14.73 12.33 -9.27
C ALA A 350 15.31 13.76 -9.29
N SER A 351 14.98 14.57 -10.31
CA SER A 351 15.47 15.93 -10.45
C SER A 351 14.56 17.01 -9.86
N LEU A 352 13.44 16.64 -9.22
CA LEU A 352 12.62 17.62 -8.50
C LEU A 352 13.46 18.36 -7.46
N SER A 353 13.15 19.64 -7.22
CA SER A 353 13.92 20.50 -6.30
C SER A 353 14.05 19.92 -4.90
N ASP A 354 13.04 19.18 -4.45
CA ASP A 354 13.01 18.49 -3.17
C ASP A 354 14.14 17.45 -3.03
N PHE A 355 14.59 16.85 -4.15
CA PHE A 355 15.45 15.68 -4.17
C PHE A 355 16.75 15.85 -4.96
N SER A 356 16.89 16.92 -5.74
CA SER A 356 18.03 17.13 -6.65
C SER A 356 19.39 17.22 -5.94
N SER A 357 19.40 17.54 -4.64
CA SER A 357 20.61 17.60 -3.81
C SER A 357 20.90 16.28 -3.05
N VAL A 358 20.02 15.28 -3.16
CA VAL A 358 20.15 14.00 -2.45
C VAL A 358 21.12 13.09 -3.20
N ARG A 359 22.34 12.96 -2.67
CA ARG A 359 23.44 12.20 -3.29
C ARG A 359 23.08 10.75 -3.62
N ASP A 360 22.35 10.08 -2.73
CA ASP A 360 21.99 8.66 -2.85
C ASP A 360 20.52 8.46 -3.25
N ASN A 361 20.02 9.31 -4.15
CA ASN A 361 18.64 9.22 -4.65
C ASN A 361 18.41 7.88 -5.39
N PRO A 362 17.55 6.97 -4.87
CA PRO A 362 17.36 5.64 -5.43
C PRO A 362 16.66 5.67 -6.80
N TRP A 363 15.93 6.74 -7.13
CA TRP A 363 15.21 6.87 -8.39
C TRP A 363 16.13 7.10 -9.59
N LEU A 364 17.39 7.52 -9.35
CA LEU A 364 18.41 7.60 -10.41
C LEU A 364 18.75 6.24 -11.05
N LYS A 365 18.32 5.13 -10.43
CA LYS A 365 18.48 3.77 -10.93
C LYS A 365 17.27 3.28 -11.75
N GLY A 366 16.18 4.05 -11.77
CA GLY A 366 14.95 3.74 -12.46
C GLY A 366 14.81 4.45 -13.81
N SER A 367 13.61 4.37 -14.38
CA SER A 367 13.21 5.19 -15.53
C SER A 367 12.83 6.62 -15.10
N ASN A 368 12.51 7.49 -16.06
CA ASN A 368 12.15 8.88 -15.77
C ASN A 368 10.91 9.01 -14.86
N ILE A 369 9.98 8.05 -14.94
CA ILE A 369 8.77 8.03 -14.09
C ILE A 369 9.00 7.32 -12.74
N ALA A 370 10.20 6.84 -12.44
CA ALA A 370 10.52 6.26 -11.15
C ALA A 370 10.15 7.22 -10.00
N PRO A 371 9.50 6.75 -8.92
CA PRO A 371 9.37 5.35 -8.53
C PRO A 371 8.19 4.57 -9.14
N PHE A 372 7.44 5.15 -10.09
CA PHE A 372 6.23 4.58 -10.66
C PHE A 372 6.50 3.72 -11.91
N ASP A 373 7.56 2.93 -11.88
CA ASP A 373 8.02 2.04 -12.95
C ASP A 373 8.24 0.60 -12.46
N LYS A 374 7.51 0.26 -11.39
CA LYS A 374 7.39 -1.07 -10.78
C LYS A 374 5.92 -1.40 -10.60
N GLU A 375 5.62 -2.64 -10.22
CA GLU A 375 4.23 -3.04 -10.01
C GLU A 375 3.63 -2.44 -8.73
N PHE A 376 2.37 -2.03 -8.84
CA PHE A 376 1.55 -1.55 -7.75
C PHE A 376 0.31 -2.44 -7.61
N TYR A 377 -0.25 -2.51 -6.41
CA TYR A 377 -1.52 -3.16 -6.11
C TYR A 377 -2.56 -2.13 -5.66
N LEU A 378 -3.84 -2.49 -5.76
CA LEU A 378 -4.96 -1.66 -5.32
C LEU A 378 -5.19 -1.77 -3.81
N SER A 379 -5.38 -0.62 -3.16
CA SER A 379 -5.85 -0.50 -1.78
C SER A 379 -7.19 0.23 -1.74
N LEU A 380 -8.17 -0.36 -1.06
CA LEU A 380 -9.55 0.13 -0.90
C LEU A 380 -9.92 0.18 0.58
N GLY A 381 -10.25 1.35 1.14
CA GLY A 381 -10.60 1.47 2.55
C GLY A 381 -11.05 2.84 2.97
N LEU A 382 -10.97 3.12 4.27
CA LEU A 382 -11.33 4.40 4.86
C LEU A 382 -10.40 4.76 6.02
N GLY A 383 -9.59 5.79 5.81
CA GLY A 383 -8.68 6.35 6.81
C GLY A 383 -9.34 7.45 7.65
N VAL A 384 -8.73 7.74 8.78
CA VAL A 384 -9.22 8.72 9.78
C VAL A 384 -8.07 9.56 10.32
N GLY A 385 -8.20 10.87 10.24
CA GLY A 385 -7.27 11.83 10.81
C GLY A 385 -5.86 11.74 10.22
N GLY A 386 -4.85 11.64 11.08
CA GLY A 386 -3.46 11.59 10.65
C GLY A 386 -2.85 12.96 10.38
N ILE A 387 -1.59 12.96 9.95
CA ILE A 387 -0.75 14.17 9.89
C ILE A 387 -0.55 14.72 8.47
N GLY A 388 -0.84 13.91 7.45
CA GLY A 388 -0.53 14.24 6.06
C GLY A 388 -1.63 14.99 5.33
N ASP A 389 -2.90 14.68 5.61
CA ASP A 389 -4.01 15.15 4.80
C ASP A 389 -4.86 16.22 5.48
N PHE A 390 -4.68 16.50 6.78
CA PHE A 390 -5.34 17.59 7.48
C PHE A 390 -4.32 18.61 8.00
N PRO A 391 -4.15 19.78 7.34
CA PRO A 391 -3.24 20.83 7.79
C PRO A 391 -3.54 21.35 9.20
N ASP A 392 -2.56 21.85 9.95
CA ASP A 392 -2.78 22.35 11.33
C ASP A 392 -3.64 23.62 11.41
N ASN A 393 -3.66 24.41 10.33
CA ASN A 393 -4.46 25.63 10.22
C ASN A 393 -5.86 25.39 9.64
N CYS A 394 -6.32 24.14 9.50
CA CYS A 394 -7.69 23.85 9.05
C CYS A 394 -8.73 23.88 10.18
N ALA A 395 -9.98 24.16 9.83
CA ALA A 395 -11.13 24.13 10.73
C ALA A 395 -12.43 23.86 9.98
N THR A 396 -13.43 23.28 10.65
CA THR A 396 -14.79 23.16 10.13
C THR A 396 -15.54 24.46 10.34
N SER A 397 -16.09 25.04 9.28
CA SER A 397 -16.98 26.20 9.33
C SER A 397 -18.34 25.80 9.89
N LEU A 398 -18.89 26.60 10.82
CA LEU A 398 -20.19 26.33 11.44
C LEU A 398 -21.30 27.15 10.78
N PRO A 399 -22.49 26.56 10.52
CA PRO A 399 -23.63 27.30 9.96
C PRO A 399 -24.08 28.50 10.82
N SER A 400 -23.87 28.43 12.13
CA SER A 400 -24.18 29.49 13.09
C SER A 400 -23.18 30.67 13.08
N GLY A 401 -22.15 30.61 12.24
CA GLY A 401 -20.96 31.45 12.34
C GLY A 401 -19.95 30.88 13.33
N GLY A 402 -18.66 31.08 13.02
CA GLY A 402 -17.53 30.56 13.81
C GLY A 402 -16.90 29.29 13.22
N PHE A 403 -15.89 28.76 13.91
CA PHE A 403 -15.09 27.62 13.45
C PHE A 403 -14.90 26.58 14.55
N HIS A 404 -15.01 25.31 14.19
CA HIS A 404 -14.55 24.19 15.01
C HIS A 404 -13.13 23.78 14.56
N PRO A 405 -12.08 24.11 15.34
CA PRO A 405 -10.70 23.86 14.92
C PRO A 405 -10.39 22.37 14.80
N LYS A 406 -9.36 22.03 14.00
CA LYS A 406 -8.82 20.68 13.98
C LYS A 406 -8.50 20.22 15.42
N PRO A 407 -9.01 19.06 15.85
CA PRO A 407 -8.87 18.55 17.21
C PRO A 407 -7.56 17.77 17.43
N TRP A 408 -6.49 18.05 16.68
CA TRP A 408 -5.14 17.58 16.96
C TRP A 408 -4.14 18.51 16.27
N LYS A 409 -2.85 18.31 16.54
CA LYS A 409 -1.75 18.92 15.78
C LYS A 409 -0.99 17.84 15.03
N ASN A 410 -0.43 18.17 13.88
CA ASN A 410 0.43 17.29 13.10
C ASN A 410 1.78 17.06 13.79
N THR A 411 2.12 17.94 14.74
CA THR A 411 3.26 17.82 15.64
C THR A 411 2.78 17.60 17.08
N GLY A 412 3.30 16.57 17.75
CA GLY A 412 3.08 16.33 19.19
C GLY A 412 2.25 15.09 19.54
N ALA A 413 1.95 14.95 20.84
CA ALA A 413 1.25 13.80 21.41
C ALA A 413 -0.23 13.74 20.97
N LYS A 414 -0.76 12.52 20.81
CA LYS A 414 -2.15 12.28 20.38
C LYS A 414 -3.20 12.49 21.49
N VAL A 415 -2.84 13.09 22.63
CA VAL A 415 -3.67 13.10 23.83
C VAL A 415 -4.31 14.46 24.10
N GLY A 416 -5.59 14.43 24.49
CA GLY A 416 -6.38 15.58 24.91
C GLY A 416 -7.55 15.90 23.98
N PRO A 417 -7.31 16.27 22.71
CA PRO A 417 -8.39 16.75 21.84
C PRO A 417 -9.10 15.67 21.00
N ILE A 418 -8.54 14.45 20.90
CA ILE A 418 -9.12 13.33 20.12
C ILE A 418 -10.37 12.69 20.76
N ALA A 419 -10.45 12.69 22.10
CA ALA A 419 -11.58 12.11 22.82
C ALA A 419 -12.91 12.90 22.68
N ARG A 420 -12.89 14.05 21.97
CA ARG A 420 -14.07 14.88 21.68
C ARG A 420 -14.43 14.94 20.19
N ILE A 421 -13.76 14.14 19.35
CA ILE A 421 -13.92 14.15 17.88
C ILE A 421 -15.18 13.43 17.41
N PHE A 422 -15.66 12.47 18.20
CA PHE A 422 -16.73 11.56 17.81
C PHE A 422 -17.91 11.65 18.77
#